data_AF-A0A076Q3P9-F1
#
_entry.id   AF-A0A076Q3P9-F1
#
_cell.length_a   1.000
_cell.length_b   1.000
_cell.length_c   1.000
_cell.angle_alpha   90.00
_cell.angle_beta   90.00
_cell.angle_gamma   90.00
#
_symmetry.space_group_name_H-M   'P 1'
#
loop_
_entity.id
_entity.type
_entity.pdbx_description
1 polymer ?
#
loop_
_entity_poly.entity_id
_entity_poly.type
_entity_poly.pdbx_seq_one_letter_code
_entity_poly.pdbx_strand_id
1 'polypeptide(L)'
;GTWWYHWHYSAQYAGGAEGPMVIYGPKTQPYDIDLGPVFITDYYHKDYFELVEQTLQPVPQGAAPNLTFSDNNLINGKMDVDCNTVVTNGANCTPNAGLSKFQFQSGKTHRLRLINAGSEAIQRFSIDNHTLTVIANDFVPVQPYTTNVVTLGIGQRTDVLVKANMAPTSSVWMRSNISALCSLNDGNPYALAAIFYDALSKTIPLLPWTPPAKPATVETVNITFAQNASGNYLWEMNGQTFRADYNDPVLLLAEERNTSYPMDPEWNVYNFGTNTSIRIVIYNFAPAAHPIHHHG
;
A
#
# COMPACT_ATOMS: atom_id res chain seq x y z
N GLY A 1 -13.45 2.98 -11.00
CA GLY A 1 -12.98 3.39 -9.66
C GLY A 1 -11.54 3.84 -9.74
N THR A 2 -10.79 3.66 -8.66
CA THR A 2 -9.41 4.10 -8.52
C THR A 2 -8.48 2.90 -8.31
N TRP A 3 -7.41 2.86 -9.10
CA TRP A 3 -6.34 1.87 -9.03
C TRP A 3 -5.00 2.51 -9.40
N TRP A 4 -3.97 1.69 -9.53
CA TRP A 4 -2.61 2.06 -9.90
C TRP A 4 -1.89 0.86 -10.50
N TYR A 5 -1.04 1.08 -11.49
CA TYR A 5 -0.15 0.05 -12.02
C TYR A 5 1.24 0.25 -11.42
N HIS A 6 1.97 -0.84 -11.23
CA HIS A 6 3.34 -0.82 -10.74
C HIS A 6 4.08 -2.06 -11.24
N TRP A 7 5.41 -2.00 -11.21
CA TRP A 7 6.24 -3.12 -11.64
C TRP A 7 6.23 -4.19 -10.55
N HIS A 8 6.03 -5.44 -10.98
CA HIS A 8 6.01 -6.61 -10.09
C HIS A 8 7.28 -7.46 -10.25
N TYR A 9 8.41 -6.79 -10.52
CA TYR A 9 9.74 -7.39 -10.60
C TYR A 9 10.58 -6.91 -9.42
N SER A 10 10.92 -7.82 -8.50
CA SER A 10 11.60 -7.46 -7.24
C SER A 10 10.88 -6.28 -6.55
N ALA A 11 11.62 -5.29 -6.04
CA ALA A 11 11.10 -4.06 -5.46
C ALA A 11 11.16 -2.85 -6.42
N GLN A 12 11.10 -3.05 -7.75
CA GLN A 12 11.28 -1.96 -8.72
C GLN A 12 10.32 -0.78 -8.55
N TYR A 13 9.09 -1.03 -8.08
CA TYR A 13 8.14 0.05 -7.86
C TYR A 13 8.57 1.02 -6.74
N ALA A 14 9.37 0.56 -5.77
CA ALA A 14 9.98 1.41 -4.75
C ALA A 14 10.94 2.46 -5.38
N GLY A 15 11.47 2.18 -6.57
CA GLY A 15 12.25 3.11 -7.38
C GLY A 15 11.42 4.05 -8.26
N GLY A 16 10.08 4.03 -8.14
CA GLY A 16 9.17 4.92 -8.87
C GLY A 16 8.57 4.35 -10.16
N ALA A 17 8.74 3.05 -10.43
CA ALA A 17 8.11 2.37 -11.56
C ALA A 17 6.63 2.08 -11.27
N GLU A 18 5.81 3.12 -11.31
CA GLU A 18 4.39 3.11 -10.93
C GLU A 18 3.59 4.27 -11.54
N GLY A 19 2.26 4.17 -11.52
CA GLY A 19 1.40 5.26 -11.94
C GLY A 19 -0.09 5.01 -11.66
N PRO A 20 -0.91 6.08 -11.59
CA PRO A 20 -2.32 5.93 -11.27
C PRO A 20 -3.13 5.39 -12.45
N MET A 21 -4.14 4.59 -12.15
CA MET A 21 -5.14 4.12 -13.11
C MET A 21 -6.54 4.52 -12.65
N VAL A 22 -7.23 5.31 -13.48
CA VAL A 22 -8.61 5.73 -13.20
C VAL A 22 -9.54 5.13 -14.26
N ILE A 23 -10.53 4.39 -13.80
CA ILE A 23 -11.59 3.85 -14.65
C ILE A 23 -12.88 4.61 -14.34
N TYR A 24 -13.37 5.40 -15.30
CA TYR A 24 -14.64 6.10 -15.15
C TYR A 24 -15.81 5.11 -15.23
N GLY A 25 -16.85 5.39 -14.45
CA GLY A 25 -18.01 4.52 -14.33
C GLY A 25 -19.18 5.26 -13.68
N PRO A 26 -20.19 4.52 -13.16
CA PRO A 26 -21.36 5.12 -12.54
C PRO A 26 -21.00 6.08 -11.40
N LYS A 27 -21.71 7.20 -11.32
CA LYS A 27 -21.61 8.15 -10.20
C LYS A 27 -22.62 7.75 -9.14
N THR A 28 -22.16 7.10 -8.07
CA THR A 28 -23.01 6.67 -6.95
C THR A 28 -23.32 7.82 -5.98
N GLN A 29 -22.50 8.88 -5.97
CA GLN A 29 -22.66 10.07 -5.14
C GLN A 29 -22.44 11.34 -5.98
N PRO A 30 -23.18 12.43 -5.71
CA PRO A 30 -23.01 13.69 -6.42
C PRO A 30 -21.72 14.41 -5.98
N TYR A 31 -20.99 14.94 -6.95
CA TYR A 31 -19.84 15.83 -6.74
C TYR A 31 -19.72 16.79 -7.94
N ASP A 32 -19.11 17.94 -7.72
CA ASP A 32 -18.95 18.98 -8.74
C ASP A 32 -17.71 18.74 -9.60
N ILE A 33 -16.58 18.41 -8.95
CA ILE A 33 -15.25 18.37 -9.58
C ILE A 33 -14.56 17.05 -9.21
N ASP A 34 -13.96 16.37 -10.19
CA ASP A 34 -13.01 15.26 -9.95
C ASP A 34 -11.60 15.84 -9.96
N LEU A 35 -10.92 15.83 -8.81
CA LEU A 35 -9.55 16.33 -8.70
C LEU A 35 -8.53 15.32 -9.24
N GLY A 36 -8.92 14.04 -9.33
CA GLY A 36 -8.06 12.96 -9.80
C GLY A 36 -7.23 12.28 -8.69
N PRO A 37 -6.21 11.50 -9.09
CA PRO A 37 -5.33 10.75 -8.21
C PRO A 37 -4.53 11.60 -7.22
N VAL A 38 -4.42 11.09 -5.99
CA VAL A 38 -3.52 11.58 -4.94
C VAL A 38 -2.67 10.40 -4.46
N PHE A 39 -1.47 10.29 -5.02
CA PHE A 39 -0.44 9.35 -4.59
C PHE A 39 0.19 9.78 -3.28
N ILE A 40 0.38 8.81 -2.41
CA ILE A 40 1.00 8.97 -1.10
C ILE A 40 2.01 7.83 -0.95
N THR A 41 3.27 8.16 -0.71
CA THR A 41 4.38 7.19 -0.67
C THR A 41 5.34 7.54 0.46
N ASP A 42 5.84 6.54 1.18
CA ASP A 42 7.17 6.67 1.76
C ASP A 42 8.20 6.79 0.62
N TYR A 43 9.38 7.28 0.94
CA TYR A 43 10.40 7.52 -0.07
C TYR A 43 11.79 7.27 0.47
N TYR A 44 12.59 6.64 -0.37
CA TYR A 44 13.96 6.27 -0.10
C TYR A 44 14.86 7.01 -1.09
N HIS A 45 15.95 7.59 -0.61
CA HIS A 45 16.94 8.25 -1.46
C HIS A 45 17.93 7.25 -2.09
N LYS A 46 18.05 6.04 -1.53
CA LYS A 46 18.84 4.96 -2.10
C LYS A 46 18.10 4.29 -3.26
N ASP A 47 18.87 3.72 -4.19
CA ASP A 47 18.30 2.88 -5.24
C ASP A 47 17.62 1.65 -4.65
N TYR A 48 16.50 1.22 -5.25
CA TYR A 48 15.72 0.09 -4.74
C TYR A 48 16.54 -1.20 -4.65
N PHE A 49 17.53 -1.40 -5.52
CA PHE A 49 18.38 -2.57 -5.50
C PHE A 49 19.24 -2.62 -4.24
N GLU A 50 19.82 -1.48 -3.85
CA GLU A 50 20.59 -1.36 -2.60
C GLU A 50 19.70 -1.59 -1.37
N LEU A 51 18.44 -1.11 -1.40
CA LEU A 51 17.47 -1.37 -0.32
C LEU A 51 17.21 -2.87 -0.17
N VAL A 52 17.06 -3.59 -1.29
CA VAL A 52 16.86 -5.05 -1.29
C VAL A 52 18.10 -5.77 -0.77
N GLU A 53 19.29 -5.40 -1.23
CA GLU A 53 20.55 -5.99 -0.75
C GLU A 53 20.74 -5.79 0.75
N GLN A 54 20.52 -4.57 1.25
CA GLN A 54 20.62 -4.25 2.68
C GLN A 54 19.62 -5.07 3.51
N THR A 55 18.36 -5.13 3.06
CA THR A 55 17.30 -5.86 3.77
C THR A 55 17.60 -7.36 3.84
N LEU A 56 18.12 -7.94 2.75
CA LEU A 56 18.36 -9.37 2.64
C LEU A 56 19.78 -9.79 3.05
N GLN A 57 20.65 -8.87 3.45
CA GLN A 57 22.03 -9.18 3.82
C GLN A 57 22.06 -10.18 5.00
N PRO A 58 22.87 -11.26 4.91
CA PRO A 58 22.96 -12.23 5.99
C PRO A 58 23.60 -11.64 7.24
N VAL A 59 23.10 -12.06 8.40
CA VAL A 59 23.62 -11.67 9.72
C VAL A 59 24.01 -12.92 10.53
N PRO A 60 24.84 -12.79 11.58
CA PRO A 60 25.16 -13.92 12.45
C PRO A 60 23.91 -14.58 13.02
N GLN A 61 23.99 -15.88 13.33
CA GLN A 61 22.85 -16.61 13.86
C GLN A 61 22.34 -15.98 15.16
N GLY A 62 21.05 -15.65 15.20
CA GLY A 62 20.40 -15.02 16.36
C GLY A 62 20.63 -13.51 16.49
N ALA A 63 21.36 -12.87 15.57
CA ALA A 63 21.45 -11.41 15.50
C ALA A 63 20.13 -10.83 14.97
N ALA A 64 19.83 -9.58 15.29
CA ALA A 64 18.65 -8.89 14.77
C ALA A 64 18.71 -8.74 13.23
N PRO A 65 17.56 -8.76 12.52
CA PRO A 65 17.52 -8.52 11.08
C PRO A 65 17.98 -7.11 10.73
N ASN A 66 18.47 -6.94 9.50
CA ASN A 66 18.67 -5.62 8.92
C ASN A 66 17.31 -4.98 8.64
N LEU A 67 17.17 -3.70 9.00
CA LEU A 67 15.97 -2.91 8.79
C LEU A 67 16.30 -1.74 7.86
N THR A 68 15.39 -1.46 6.95
CA THR A 68 15.51 -0.39 5.97
C THR A 68 14.47 0.66 6.26
N PHE A 69 14.91 1.90 6.51
CA PHE A 69 14.06 3.00 6.94
C PHE A 69 13.88 3.99 5.79
N SER A 70 12.66 4.49 5.63
CA SER A 70 12.36 5.52 4.64
C SER A 70 12.92 6.89 5.07
N ASP A 71 13.45 7.63 4.10
CA ASP A 71 14.07 8.93 4.30
C ASP A 71 13.03 10.08 4.31
N ASN A 72 11.93 9.92 3.57
CA ASN A 72 10.92 10.97 3.41
C ASN A 72 9.52 10.39 3.18
N ASN A 73 8.52 11.26 3.15
CA ASN A 73 7.13 10.92 2.83
C ASN A 73 6.57 11.94 1.83
N LEU A 74 5.97 11.47 0.74
CA LEU A 74 5.58 12.31 -0.40
C LEU A 74 4.06 12.34 -0.60
N ILE A 75 3.54 13.49 -1.03
CA ILE A 75 2.20 13.62 -1.63
C ILE A 75 2.37 14.03 -3.08
N ASN A 76 1.86 13.23 -4.03
CA ASN A 76 2.06 13.39 -5.47
C ASN A 76 3.53 13.64 -5.85
N GLY A 77 4.43 12.85 -5.24
CA GLY A 77 5.87 12.87 -5.56
C GLY A 77 6.63 14.09 -5.03
N LYS A 78 6.06 14.84 -4.08
CA LYS A 78 6.73 16.03 -3.51
C LYS A 78 6.69 16.05 -1.98
N MET A 79 7.85 16.35 -1.42
CA MET A 79 8.06 16.84 -0.07
C MET A 79 9.46 17.45 -0.01
N ASP A 80 9.66 18.43 0.86
CA ASP A 80 10.98 19.00 1.09
C ASP A 80 11.77 18.15 2.09
N VAL A 81 13.09 18.22 2.03
CA VAL A 81 13.98 17.60 3.02
C VAL A 81 15.08 18.59 3.40
N ASP A 82 15.48 18.58 4.67
CA ASP A 82 16.62 19.40 5.10
C ASP A 82 17.91 18.75 4.59
N CYS A 83 18.55 19.41 3.61
CA CYS A 83 19.78 18.93 3.01
C CYS A 83 20.96 18.84 4.00
N ASN A 84 20.85 19.44 5.19
CA ASN A 84 21.88 19.32 6.23
C ASN A 84 21.73 18.04 7.06
N THR A 85 20.57 17.39 7.05
CA THR A 85 20.28 16.21 7.87
C THR A 85 20.16 14.93 7.04
N VAL A 86 19.94 15.04 5.74
CA VAL A 86 19.75 13.89 4.85
C VAL A 86 21.07 13.24 4.43
N VAL A 87 21.10 11.91 4.44
CA VAL A 87 22.22 11.14 3.86
C VAL A 87 22.01 11.05 2.36
N THR A 88 22.82 11.74 1.57
CA THR A 88 22.61 11.81 0.12
C THR A 88 23.21 10.63 -0.65
N ASN A 89 24.04 9.79 -0.02
CA ASN A 89 24.75 8.68 -0.68
C ASN A 89 25.42 9.08 -2.02
N GLY A 90 25.94 10.30 -2.10
CA GLY A 90 26.59 10.83 -3.31
C GLY A 90 25.64 11.53 -4.30
N ALA A 91 24.34 11.56 -4.04
CA ALA A 91 23.38 12.37 -4.79
C ALA A 91 23.45 13.86 -4.40
N ASN A 92 23.01 14.73 -5.30
CA ASN A 92 22.88 16.16 -5.03
C ASN A 92 21.57 16.43 -4.27
N CYS A 93 21.66 17.02 -3.07
CA CYS A 93 20.48 17.54 -2.38
C CYS A 93 20.25 19.00 -2.75
N THR A 94 19.06 19.31 -3.26
CA THR A 94 18.65 20.69 -3.57
C THR A 94 17.58 21.12 -2.57
N PRO A 95 17.83 22.14 -1.74
CA PRO A 95 16.85 22.59 -0.75
C PRO A 95 15.66 23.26 -1.42
N ASN A 96 14.50 23.25 -0.76
CA ASN A 96 13.26 23.87 -1.23
C ASN A 96 12.68 23.21 -2.49
N ALA A 97 12.59 21.88 -2.52
CA ALA A 97 11.96 21.14 -3.62
C ALA A 97 10.47 21.52 -3.84
N GLY A 98 9.87 22.13 -2.82
CA GLY A 98 8.50 22.61 -2.83
C GLY A 98 7.48 21.49 -2.57
N LEU A 99 6.22 21.88 -2.41
CA LEU A 99 5.13 20.97 -2.06
C LEU A 99 4.14 20.84 -3.21
N SER A 100 3.42 19.71 -3.23
CA SER A 100 2.25 19.54 -4.09
C SER A 100 1.18 20.56 -3.74
N LYS A 101 0.52 21.10 -4.78
CA LYS A 101 -0.51 22.14 -4.66
C LYS A 101 -1.77 21.67 -5.38
N PHE A 102 -2.90 21.80 -4.70
CA PHE A 102 -4.21 21.45 -5.22
C PHE A 102 -5.13 22.66 -5.13
N GLN A 103 -5.94 22.90 -6.15
CA GLN A 103 -6.83 24.05 -6.21
C GLN A 103 -8.28 23.61 -5.96
N PHE A 104 -8.91 24.15 -4.93
CA PHE A 104 -10.31 23.91 -4.62
C PHE A 104 -11.14 25.14 -5.00
N GLN A 105 -12.34 24.92 -5.54
CA GLN A 105 -13.32 25.98 -5.77
C GLN A 105 -14.27 26.10 -4.58
N SER A 106 -14.29 27.25 -3.91
CA SER A 106 -15.15 27.48 -2.75
C SER A 106 -16.63 27.20 -3.10
N GLY A 107 -17.32 26.52 -2.19
CA GLY A 107 -18.70 26.06 -2.38
C GLY A 107 -18.86 24.80 -3.23
N LYS A 108 -17.80 24.24 -3.82
CA LYS A 108 -17.86 23.01 -4.63
C LYS A 108 -17.43 21.76 -3.85
N THR A 109 -18.00 20.62 -4.22
CA THR A 109 -17.63 19.29 -3.71
C THR A 109 -16.63 18.65 -4.68
N HIS A 110 -15.45 18.28 -4.18
CA HIS A 110 -14.36 17.70 -4.94
C HIS A 110 -14.21 16.22 -4.61
N ARG A 111 -14.02 15.38 -5.62
CA ARG A 111 -13.63 13.97 -5.46
C ARG A 111 -12.11 13.86 -5.51
N LEU A 112 -11.52 13.23 -4.49
CA LEU A 112 -10.11 12.89 -4.44
C LEU A 112 -9.97 11.37 -4.45
N ARG A 113 -8.93 10.87 -5.12
CA ARG A 113 -8.68 9.44 -5.34
C ARG A 113 -7.36 9.06 -4.67
N LEU A 114 -7.43 8.75 -3.38
CA LEU A 114 -6.26 8.49 -2.55
C LEU A 114 -5.68 7.12 -2.87
N ILE A 115 -4.35 7.01 -2.94
CA ILE A 115 -3.62 5.78 -3.24
C ILE A 115 -2.37 5.76 -2.36
N ASN A 116 -2.21 4.73 -1.52
CA ASN A 116 -0.92 4.46 -0.90
C ASN A 116 -0.10 3.59 -1.85
N ALA A 117 0.90 4.21 -2.48
CA ALA A 117 1.84 3.59 -3.40
C ALA A 117 3.25 3.48 -2.77
N GLY A 118 3.33 3.58 -1.44
CA GLY A 118 4.58 3.37 -0.71
C GLY A 118 5.05 1.92 -0.75
N SER A 119 6.27 1.68 -0.27
CA SER A 119 6.91 0.35 -0.25
C SER A 119 6.70 -0.39 1.07
N GLU A 120 6.59 0.33 2.19
CA GLU A 120 6.49 -0.28 3.53
C GLU A 120 5.53 0.47 4.46
N ALA A 121 5.38 1.78 4.26
CA ALA A 121 4.69 2.63 5.22
C ALA A 121 3.16 2.62 5.12
N ILE A 122 2.51 2.49 6.27
CA ILE A 122 1.07 2.76 6.43
C ILE A 122 0.86 4.27 6.50
N GLN A 123 -0.01 4.78 5.62
CA GLN A 123 -0.27 6.20 5.44
C GLN A 123 -1.57 6.62 6.12
N ARG A 124 -1.61 7.84 6.63
CA ARG A 124 -2.80 8.44 7.26
C ARG A 124 -3.06 9.81 6.67
N PHE A 125 -4.07 9.91 5.82
CA PHE A 125 -4.39 11.12 5.08
C PHE A 125 -5.45 11.97 5.76
N SER A 126 -5.24 13.29 5.80
CA SER A 126 -6.21 14.27 6.29
C SER A 126 -6.12 15.62 5.56
N ILE A 127 -7.15 16.46 5.72
CA ILE A 127 -7.16 17.85 5.24
C ILE A 127 -7.64 18.74 6.38
N ASP A 128 -6.83 19.74 6.75
CA ASP A 128 -7.15 20.64 7.85
C ASP A 128 -8.50 21.33 7.63
N ASN A 129 -9.30 21.40 8.70
CA ASN A 129 -10.64 22.01 8.72
C ASN A 129 -11.67 21.38 7.75
N HIS A 130 -11.41 20.18 7.24
CA HIS A 130 -12.33 19.46 6.36
C HIS A 130 -12.63 18.06 6.88
N THR A 131 -13.84 17.59 6.60
CA THR A 131 -14.21 16.18 6.74
C THR A 131 -14.12 15.50 5.38
N LEU A 132 -13.85 14.20 5.39
CA LEU A 132 -13.73 13.35 4.22
C LEU A 132 -14.93 12.40 4.19
N THR A 133 -15.72 12.45 3.13
CA THR A 133 -16.80 11.49 2.90
C THR A 133 -16.27 10.35 2.03
N VAL A 134 -16.00 9.19 2.63
CA VAL A 134 -15.55 7.99 1.90
C VAL A 134 -16.69 7.44 1.06
N ILE A 135 -16.45 7.16 -0.21
CA ILE A 135 -17.46 6.65 -1.15
C ILE A 135 -17.05 5.36 -1.86
N ALA A 136 -15.76 5.02 -1.86
CA ALA A 136 -15.27 3.73 -2.33
C ALA A 136 -13.98 3.38 -1.60
N ASN A 137 -13.81 2.08 -1.32
CA ASN A 137 -12.54 1.50 -0.94
C ASN A 137 -12.15 0.55 -2.05
N ASP A 138 -10.92 0.70 -2.52
CA ASP A 138 -10.40 -0.04 -3.65
C ASP A 138 -11.29 0.14 -4.90
N PHE A 139 -11.65 -0.95 -5.59
CA PHE A 139 -12.61 -0.90 -6.70
C PHE A 139 -14.08 -1.05 -6.27
N VAL A 140 -14.36 -1.06 -4.97
CA VAL A 140 -15.68 -1.36 -4.42
C VAL A 140 -16.31 -0.06 -3.86
N PRO A 141 -17.39 0.45 -4.48
CA PRO A 141 -18.19 1.50 -3.87
C PRO A 141 -18.75 1.04 -2.52
N VAL A 142 -18.72 1.93 -1.53
CA VAL A 142 -19.24 1.67 -0.18
C VAL A 142 -20.43 2.59 0.11
N GLN A 143 -21.21 2.24 1.13
CA GLN A 143 -22.14 3.16 1.74
C GLN A 143 -21.36 4.35 2.30
N PRO A 144 -21.70 5.60 1.93
CA PRO A 144 -20.91 6.74 2.33
C PRO A 144 -20.85 6.91 3.84
N TYR A 145 -19.66 7.22 4.34
CA TYR A 145 -19.45 7.61 5.74
C TYR A 145 -18.41 8.73 5.84
N THR A 146 -18.51 9.53 6.90
CA THR A 146 -17.61 10.65 7.12
C THR A 146 -16.54 10.30 8.15
N THR A 147 -15.31 10.73 7.88
CA THR A 147 -14.17 10.65 8.80
C THR A 147 -13.29 11.90 8.66
N ASN A 148 -12.43 12.14 9.64
CA ASN A 148 -11.42 13.20 9.56
C ASN A 148 -10.09 12.69 8.98
N VAL A 149 -9.86 11.38 9.04
CA VAL A 149 -8.61 10.73 8.64
C VAL A 149 -8.93 9.44 7.89
N VAL A 150 -8.26 9.23 6.76
CA VAL A 150 -8.29 7.96 6.03
C VAL A 150 -6.95 7.26 6.23
N THR A 151 -6.98 6.03 6.74
CA THR A 151 -5.79 5.18 6.87
C THR A 151 -5.69 4.25 5.68
N LEU A 152 -4.52 4.19 5.03
CA LEU A 152 -4.26 3.37 3.85
C LEU A 152 -3.06 2.47 4.12
N GLY A 153 -3.30 1.15 4.11
CA GLY A 153 -2.24 0.18 3.94
C GLY A 153 -1.64 0.26 2.53
N ILE A 154 -0.44 -0.28 2.36
CA ILE A 154 0.25 -0.29 1.07
C ILE A 154 -0.63 -0.95 0.02
N GLY A 155 -0.76 -0.27 -1.12
CA GLY A 155 -1.57 -0.68 -2.26
C GLY A 155 -3.07 -0.42 -2.13
N GLN A 156 -3.59 0.02 -0.99
CA GLN A 156 -5.01 0.38 -0.84
C GLN A 156 -5.35 1.71 -1.51
N ARG A 157 -6.60 1.84 -1.94
CA ARG A 157 -7.17 3.09 -2.47
C ARG A 157 -8.44 3.48 -1.74
N THR A 158 -8.68 4.77 -1.61
CA THR A 158 -9.94 5.30 -1.10
C THR A 158 -10.36 6.51 -1.90
N ASP A 159 -11.59 6.49 -2.41
CA ASP A 159 -12.21 7.65 -3.01
C ASP A 159 -12.96 8.44 -1.93
N VAL A 160 -12.66 9.73 -1.81
CA VAL A 160 -13.31 10.63 -0.85
C VAL A 160 -13.93 11.84 -1.54
N LEU A 161 -15.03 12.34 -0.99
CA LEU A 161 -15.60 13.64 -1.33
C LEU A 161 -15.29 14.66 -0.25
N VAL A 162 -14.90 15.86 -0.68
CA VAL A 162 -14.51 16.97 0.18
C VAL A 162 -15.26 18.24 -0.25
N LYS A 163 -16.04 18.81 0.68
CA LYS A 163 -16.73 20.08 0.45
C LYS A 163 -15.79 21.25 0.74
N ALA A 164 -15.47 22.06 -0.26
CA ALA A 164 -14.67 23.27 -0.08
C ALA A 164 -15.51 24.36 0.61
N ASN A 165 -15.54 24.35 1.94
CA ASN A 165 -16.35 25.24 2.77
C ASN A 165 -15.59 26.49 3.26
N MET A 166 -14.32 26.63 2.89
CA MET A 166 -13.46 27.76 3.25
C MET A 166 -13.59 28.93 2.26
N ALA A 167 -13.17 30.13 2.67
CA ALA A 167 -13.16 31.31 1.81
C ALA A 167 -12.15 31.14 0.64
N PRO A 168 -12.37 31.79 -0.53
CA PRO A 168 -11.46 31.69 -1.68
C PRO A 168 -10.00 32.13 -1.41
N THR A 169 -9.78 32.91 -0.36
CA THR A 169 -8.45 33.41 0.07
C THR A 169 -7.79 32.53 1.13
N SER A 170 -8.48 31.48 1.60
CA SER A 170 -7.93 30.56 2.60
C SER A 170 -6.98 29.53 1.97
N SER A 171 -5.97 29.13 2.73
CA SER A 171 -5.12 27.97 2.44
C SER A 171 -5.20 26.98 3.60
N VAL A 172 -5.31 25.69 3.28
CA VAL A 172 -5.33 24.60 4.26
C VAL A 172 -4.28 23.56 3.89
N TRP A 173 -3.80 22.82 4.88
CA TRP A 173 -2.85 21.74 4.64
C TRP A 173 -3.57 20.44 4.27
N MET A 174 -3.11 19.80 3.20
CA MET A 174 -3.29 18.35 3.01
C MET A 174 -2.13 17.63 3.67
N ARG A 175 -2.40 16.48 4.26
CA ARG A 175 -1.46 15.82 5.15
C ARG A 175 -1.47 14.31 4.99
N SER A 176 -0.30 13.67 5.14
CA SER A 176 -0.12 12.22 5.24
C SER A 176 1.00 11.82 6.19
N ASN A 177 0.74 11.07 7.25
CA ASN A 177 1.79 10.68 8.21
C ASN A 177 1.97 9.17 8.37
N ILE A 178 3.23 8.75 8.31
CA ILE A 178 3.65 7.36 8.48
C ILE A 178 3.32 6.87 9.89
N SER A 179 2.91 5.61 10.02
CA SER A 179 2.59 4.98 11.31
C SER A 179 3.85 4.54 12.07
N ALA A 180 4.11 5.11 13.25
CA ALA A 180 5.29 4.76 14.05
C ALA A 180 5.26 3.32 14.64
N LEU A 181 4.10 2.66 14.67
CA LEU A 181 3.95 1.33 15.28
C LEU A 181 4.21 0.17 14.30
N CYS A 182 4.05 0.43 13.00
CA CYS A 182 4.01 -0.62 11.98
C CYS A 182 4.71 -0.18 10.69
N SER A 183 5.63 0.78 10.77
CA SER A 183 6.39 1.26 9.63
C SER A 183 7.79 1.68 10.06
N LEU A 184 8.73 1.55 9.14
CA LEU A 184 10.15 1.85 9.32
C LEU A 184 10.47 3.19 8.65
N ASN A 185 10.52 4.25 9.46
CA ASN A 185 10.91 5.59 9.04
C ASN A 185 11.80 6.23 10.12
N ASP A 186 12.97 6.70 9.72
CA ASP A 186 13.91 7.46 10.56
C ASP A 186 14.17 8.88 10.01
N GLY A 187 13.67 9.18 8.82
CA GLY A 187 13.68 10.49 8.19
C GLY A 187 12.48 11.37 8.57
N ASN A 188 11.85 12.00 7.56
CA ASN A 188 10.66 12.82 7.80
C ASN A 188 9.37 11.97 7.71
N PRO A 189 8.70 11.65 8.83
CA PRO A 189 7.47 10.84 8.82
C PRO A 189 6.23 11.66 8.44
N TYR A 190 6.37 12.99 8.35
CA TYR A 190 5.24 13.91 8.30
C TYR A 190 4.98 14.47 6.91
N ALA A 191 3.73 14.27 6.53
CA ALA A 191 2.79 15.34 6.23
C ALA A 191 1.64 15.24 7.28
N LEU A 192 1.28 16.29 8.03
CA LEU A 192 0.91 16.11 9.47
C LEU A 192 -0.46 15.40 9.94
N ALA A 193 -0.49 14.83 11.16
CA ALA A 193 -1.63 14.44 12.08
C ALA A 193 -2.79 13.48 11.62
N ALA A 194 -3.46 12.58 12.40
CA ALA A 194 -3.39 11.89 13.74
C ALA A 194 -4.27 10.58 13.66
N ILE A 195 -4.28 9.67 14.68
CA ILE A 195 -4.74 8.24 14.57
C ILE A 195 -6.25 8.02 14.76
N PHE A 196 -6.93 7.40 13.77
CA PHE A 196 -8.10 6.52 13.97
C PHE A 196 -8.19 5.49 12.82
N TYR A 197 -8.33 4.20 13.15
CA TYR A 197 -8.75 3.20 12.16
C TYR A 197 -10.25 3.32 11.95
N ASP A 198 -10.71 3.25 10.70
CA ASP A 198 -12.14 3.10 10.45
C ASP A 198 -12.59 1.75 11.00
N ALA A 199 -13.65 1.77 11.83
CA ALA A 199 -14.28 0.53 12.25
C ALA A 199 -14.80 -0.21 11.00
N LEU A 200 -14.56 -1.52 10.92
CA LEU A 200 -15.04 -2.37 9.81
C LEU A 200 -16.56 -2.22 9.55
N SER A 201 -17.33 -1.84 10.58
CA SER A 201 -18.76 -1.54 10.46
C SER A 201 -19.11 -0.33 9.59
N LYS A 202 -18.13 0.54 9.30
CA LYS A 202 -18.32 1.71 8.42
C LYS A 202 -18.09 1.39 6.95
N THR A 203 -17.27 0.40 6.63
CA THR A 203 -16.90 0.04 5.26
C THR A 203 -17.90 -0.96 4.65
N ILE A 204 -19.18 -0.59 4.60
CA ILE A 204 -20.23 -1.47 4.08
C ILE A 204 -20.28 -1.36 2.55
N PRO A 205 -20.05 -2.43 1.77
CA PRO A 205 -20.16 -2.36 0.31
C PRO A 205 -21.55 -1.90 -0.12
N LEU A 206 -21.61 -1.05 -1.15
CA LEU A 206 -22.87 -0.61 -1.72
C LEU A 206 -23.64 -1.78 -2.36
N LEU A 207 -22.90 -2.69 -2.98
CA LEU A 207 -23.40 -3.95 -3.55
C LEU A 207 -22.60 -5.10 -2.94
N PRO A 208 -23.02 -5.63 -1.77
CA PRO A 208 -22.27 -6.69 -1.11
C PRO A 208 -22.39 -8.00 -1.89
N TRP A 209 -21.25 -8.67 -2.10
CA TRP A 209 -21.23 -10.08 -2.46
C TRP A 209 -21.13 -10.91 -1.20
N THR A 210 -22.16 -11.69 -0.92
CA THR A 210 -22.16 -12.60 0.22
C THR A 210 -21.31 -13.81 -0.15
N PRO A 211 -20.16 -14.06 0.52
CA PRO A 211 -19.43 -15.29 0.30
C PRO A 211 -20.29 -16.49 0.75
N PRO A 212 -20.07 -17.69 0.19
CA PRO A 212 -20.78 -18.89 0.64
C PRO A 212 -20.64 -19.10 2.14
N ALA A 213 -21.75 -19.39 2.83
CA ALA A 213 -21.76 -19.62 4.27
C ALA A 213 -20.79 -20.75 4.67
N LYS A 214 -20.73 -21.79 3.84
CA LYS A 214 -19.74 -22.86 3.88
C LYS A 214 -18.92 -22.78 2.58
N PRO A 215 -17.62 -22.45 2.65
CA PRO A 215 -16.76 -22.47 1.47
C PRO A 215 -16.53 -23.93 1.05
N ALA A 216 -16.21 -24.14 -0.23
CA ALA A 216 -15.92 -25.48 -0.75
C ALA A 216 -14.62 -26.04 -0.14
N THR A 217 -13.64 -25.16 0.12
CA THR A 217 -12.44 -25.50 0.88
C THR A 217 -11.99 -24.36 1.79
N VAL A 218 -11.20 -24.69 2.80
CA VAL A 218 -10.54 -23.73 3.70
C VAL A 218 -9.05 -24.02 3.68
N GLU A 219 -8.26 -23.00 3.39
CA GLU A 219 -6.81 -23.04 3.48
C GLU A 219 -6.36 -22.22 4.68
N THR A 220 -5.40 -22.72 5.46
CA THR A 220 -4.83 -21.98 6.59
C THR A 220 -3.40 -21.63 6.28
N VAL A 221 -3.08 -20.35 6.33
CA VAL A 221 -1.74 -19.83 6.04
C VAL A 221 -1.17 -19.19 7.29
N ASN A 222 -0.10 -19.77 7.81
CA ASN A 222 0.63 -19.24 8.95
C ASN A 222 1.79 -18.38 8.44
N ILE A 223 1.79 -17.09 8.75
CA ILE A 223 2.91 -16.20 8.48
C ILE A 223 3.90 -16.29 9.65
N THR A 224 5.14 -16.64 9.32
CA THR A 224 6.28 -16.66 10.23
C THR A 224 7.43 -15.83 9.67
N PHE A 225 8.37 -15.47 10.54
CA PHE A 225 9.57 -14.74 10.17
C PHE A 225 10.77 -15.38 10.87
N ALA A 226 11.72 -15.89 10.08
CA ALA A 226 12.80 -16.71 10.61
C ALA A 226 14.11 -16.47 9.85
N GLN A 227 15.22 -16.74 10.54
CA GLN A 227 16.55 -16.73 9.95
C GLN A 227 16.88 -18.12 9.41
N ASN A 228 17.28 -18.20 8.14
CA ASN A 228 17.71 -19.45 7.53
C ASN A 228 19.18 -19.80 7.87
N ALA A 229 19.64 -20.99 7.44
CA ALA A 229 21.00 -21.46 7.70
C ALA A 229 22.12 -20.59 7.08
N SER A 230 21.80 -19.79 6.06
CA SER A 230 22.73 -18.85 5.43
C SER A 230 22.78 -17.49 6.16
N GLY A 231 21.99 -17.32 7.23
CA GLY A 231 21.93 -16.10 8.03
C GLY A 231 20.97 -15.05 7.51
N ASN A 232 20.20 -15.32 6.44
CA ASN A 232 19.21 -14.39 5.90
C ASN A 232 17.89 -14.52 6.67
N TYR A 233 17.27 -13.39 6.99
CA TYR A 233 15.91 -13.37 7.50
C TYR A 233 14.90 -13.40 6.36
N LEU A 234 13.92 -14.29 6.45
CA LEU A 234 12.91 -14.53 5.43
C LEU A 234 11.51 -14.58 6.03
N TRP A 235 10.56 -14.06 5.28
CA TRP A 235 9.13 -14.23 5.53
C TRP A 235 8.67 -15.56 4.95
N GLU A 236 7.90 -16.29 5.75
CA GLU A 236 7.42 -17.61 5.40
C GLU A 236 5.89 -17.65 5.48
N MET A 237 5.30 -18.41 4.56
CA MET A 237 3.90 -18.82 4.61
C MET A 237 3.88 -20.34 4.72
N ASN A 238 3.33 -20.87 5.82
CA ASN A 238 3.36 -22.30 6.14
C ASN A 238 4.79 -22.89 6.15
N GLY A 239 5.75 -22.13 6.66
CA GLY A 239 7.16 -22.53 6.75
C GLY A 239 7.91 -22.49 5.42
N GLN A 240 7.34 -21.88 4.38
CA GLN A 240 7.95 -21.76 3.05
C GLN A 240 8.14 -20.31 2.64
N THR A 241 9.32 -19.98 2.14
CA THR A 241 9.59 -18.69 1.51
C THR A 241 9.39 -18.82 0.00
N PHE A 242 8.53 -17.99 -0.57
CA PHE A 242 8.30 -17.98 -2.02
C PHE A 242 9.58 -17.64 -2.82
N ARG A 243 9.83 -18.41 -3.87
CA ARG A 243 10.91 -18.22 -4.85
C ARG A 243 10.37 -18.38 -6.26
N ALA A 244 10.26 -17.28 -7.02
CA ALA A 244 9.90 -17.36 -8.43
C ALA A 244 11.12 -17.77 -9.28
N ASP A 245 10.89 -18.58 -10.32
CA ASP A 245 11.80 -18.67 -11.46
C ASP A 245 11.29 -17.75 -12.58
N TYR A 246 12.03 -16.69 -12.89
CA TYR A 246 11.65 -15.75 -13.96
C TYR A 246 11.78 -16.35 -15.36
N ASN A 247 12.53 -17.43 -15.52
CA ASN A 247 12.68 -18.12 -16.80
C ASN A 247 11.64 -19.24 -16.98
N ASP A 248 10.99 -19.69 -15.90
CA ASP A 248 9.97 -20.76 -15.94
C ASP A 248 8.73 -20.38 -15.11
N PRO A 249 7.90 -19.43 -15.59
CA PRO A 249 6.72 -18.98 -14.86
C PRO A 249 5.62 -20.05 -14.83
N VAL A 250 4.95 -20.18 -13.67
CA VAL A 250 3.88 -21.18 -13.41
C VAL A 250 2.75 -21.16 -14.45
N LEU A 251 2.49 -20.03 -15.10
CA LEU A 251 1.46 -19.93 -16.14
C LEU A 251 1.75 -20.85 -17.35
N LEU A 252 3.02 -21.11 -17.68
CA LEU A 252 3.38 -22.03 -18.77
C LEU A 252 2.99 -23.47 -18.43
N LEU A 253 3.19 -23.89 -17.19
CA LEU A 253 2.75 -25.21 -16.71
C LEU A 253 1.22 -25.32 -16.72
N ALA A 254 0.51 -24.25 -16.35
CA ALA A 254 -0.95 -24.22 -16.39
C ALA A 254 -1.48 -24.37 -17.83
N GLU A 255 -0.85 -23.73 -18.82
CA GLU A 255 -1.18 -23.88 -20.25
C GLU A 255 -1.00 -25.34 -20.71
N GLU A 256 0.08 -26.00 -20.26
CA GLU A 256 0.35 -27.41 -20.51
C GLU A 256 -0.54 -28.37 -19.71
N ARG A 257 -1.41 -27.84 -18.83
CA ARG A 257 -2.19 -28.60 -17.84
C ARG A 257 -1.31 -29.46 -16.93
N ASN A 258 -0.08 -29.03 -16.73
CA ASN A 258 0.88 -29.67 -15.84
C ASN A 258 0.72 -29.10 -14.42
N THR A 259 0.30 -29.95 -13.50
CA THR A 259 0.20 -29.61 -12.07
C THR A 259 1.35 -30.18 -11.25
N SER A 260 2.41 -30.66 -11.91
CA SER A 260 3.65 -31.11 -11.27
C SER A 260 4.56 -29.90 -11.16
N TYR A 261 4.39 -29.11 -10.10
CA TYR A 261 5.19 -27.91 -9.85
C TYR A 261 6.63 -28.32 -9.52
N PRO A 262 7.62 -28.14 -10.42
CA PRO A 262 8.93 -28.77 -10.28
C PRO A 262 9.75 -28.26 -9.09
N MET A 263 9.43 -27.06 -8.61
CA MET A 263 10.06 -26.39 -7.47
C MET A 263 9.13 -26.36 -6.25
N ASP A 264 8.17 -27.29 -6.15
CA ASP A 264 7.41 -27.49 -4.92
C ASP A 264 8.34 -27.98 -3.80
N PRO A 265 8.29 -27.39 -2.59
CA PRO A 265 7.29 -26.43 -2.11
C PRO A 265 7.64 -24.93 -2.28
N GLU A 266 8.83 -24.55 -2.76
CA GLU A 266 9.31 -23.16 -2.73
C GLU A 266 8.61 -22.21 -3.72
N TRP A 267 7.80 -22.72 -4.65
CA TRP A 267 6.84 -21.89 -5.41
C TRP A 267 5.57 -21.55 -4.62
N ASN A 268 5.38 -22.15 -3.44
CA ASN A 268 4.25 -21.92 -2.53
C ASN A 268 2.89 -22.02 -3.25
N VAL A 269 2.73 -23.03 -4.12
CA VAL A 269 1.54 -23.21 -4.94
C VAL A 269 0.50 -24.04 -4.20
N TYR A 270 -0.71 -23.48 -4.09
CA TYR A 270 -1.86 -24.20 -3.57
C TYR A 270 -2.82 -24.51 -4.72
N ASN A 271 -2.95 -25.80 -5.06
CA ASN A 271 -3.90 -26.24 -6.07
C ASN A 271 -5.26 -26.54 -5.43
N PHE A 272 -6.20 -25.63 -5.63
CA PHE A 272 -7.58 -25.79 -5.14
C PHE A 272 -8.50 -26.52 -6.12
N GLY A 273 -8.00 -27.01 -7.26
CA GLY A 273 -8.75 -27.77 -8.24
C GLY A 273 -9.99 -27.05 -8.75
N THR A 274 -11.15 -27.71 -8.66
CA THR A 274 -12.43 -27.18 -9.13
C THR A 274 -13.28 -26.54 -8.03
N ASN A 275 -12.68 -26.23 -6.86
CA ASN A 275 -13.39 -25.60 -5.77
C ASN A 275 -13.96 -24.24 -6.20
N THR A 276 -15.27 -24.07 -6.05
CA THR A 276 -15.99 -22.85 -6.44
C THR A 276 -15.88 -21.72 -5.43
N SER A 277 -15.37 -22.02 -4.23
CA SER A 277 -15.09 -21.03 -3.19
C SER A 277 -13.99 -21.52 -2.26
N ILE A 278 -13.07 -20.63 -1.97
CA ILE A 278 -11.91 -20.88 -1.12
C ILE A 278 -11.95 -19.84 0.01
N ARG A 279 -11.86 -20.29 1.26
CA ARG A 279 -11.63 -19.41 2.40
C ARG A 279 -10.20 -19.54 2.85
N ILE A 280 -9.42 -18.49 2.71
CA ILE A 280 -8.05 -18.44 3.22
C ILE A 280 -8.09 -17.80 4.61
N VAL A 281 -7.60 -18.51 5.61
CA VAL A 281 -7.45 -18.02 6.99
C VAL A 281 -5.99 -17.77 7.23
N ILE A 282 -5.61 -16.50 7.34
CA ILE A 282 -4.21 -16.10 7.54
C ILE A 282 -4.00 -15.82 9.03
N TYR A 283 -3.10 -16.57 9.66
CA TYR A 283 -2.63 -16.31 11.01
C TYR A 283 -1.24 -15.69 10.94
N ASN A 284 -1.09 -14.53 11.57
CA ASN A 284 0.20 -13.87 11.65
C ASN A 284 0.84 -14.12 13.01
N PHE A 285 1.94 -14.87 13.02
CA PHE A 285 2.75 -15.14 14.21
C PHE A 285 4.02 -14.30 14.26
N ALA A 286 4.22 -13.43 13.29
CA ALA A 286 5.39 -12.58 13.18
C ALA A 286 5.15 -11.20 13.84
N PRO A 287 6.22 -10.41 14.09
CA PRO A 287 6.12 -9.19 14.90
C PRO A 287 5.65 -7.94 14.12
N ALA A 288 5.18 -8.07 12.88
CA ALA A 288 4.77 -6.95 12.03
C ALA A 288 3.37 -7.14 11.45
N ALA A 289 2.66 -6.05 11.13
CA ALA A 289 1.39 -6.11 10.40
C ALA A 289 1.65 -6.17 8.89
N HIS A 290 0.76 -6.82 8.13
CA HIS A 290 0.93 -7.03 6.68
C HIS A 290 -0.29 -6.55 5.90
N PRO A 291 -0.13 -5.69 4.89
CA PRO A 291 -1.16 -5.45 3.88
C PRO A 291 -1.25 -6.67 2.96
N ILE A 292 -2.33 -7.44 3.06
CA ILE A 292 -2.54 -8.61 2.21
C ILE A 292 -3.23 -8.19 0.91
N HIS A 293 -2.63 -8.53 -0.22
CA HIS A 293 -3.15 -8.29 -1.56
C HIS A 293 -3.43 -9.62 -2.27
N HIS A 294 -4.52 -9.68 -3.04
CA HIS A 294 -4.91 -10.85 -3.81
C HIS A 294 -5.12 -10.45 -5.27
N HIS A 295 -4.40 -11.11 -6.17
CA HIS A 295 -4.53 -10.93 -7.62
C HIS A 295 -5.78 -11.67 -8.14
N GLY A 296 -6.37 -11.16 -9.22
CA GLY A 296 -7.56 -11.75 -9.86
C GLY A 296 -7.25 -12.91 -10.78
#